data_AF-A0A2J5P6H7-F1
#
_entry.id   AF-A0A2J5P6H7-F1
#
_cell.length_a   1.000
_cell.length_b   1.000
_cell.length_c   1.000
_cell.angle_alpha   90.00
_cell.angle_beta   90.00
_cell.angle_gamma   90.00
#
_symmetry.space_group_name_H-M   'P 1'
#
loop_
_entity.id
_entity.type
_entity.pdbx_description
1 polymer ?
#
loop_
_entity_poly.entity_id
_entity_poly.type
_entity_poly.pdbx_seq_one_letter_code
_entity_poly.pdbx_strand_id
1 'polypeptide(L)'
;VWHVALFSRLVGSRDAQLAAIAARALKEVRYHQRFSRGWLERLGNGTALSAQRMQSAVDNLWRFTGELFQADELEIELSAQGIAVDPRELQAEWQNAVHTALIDAGLQIPQEAAFRSGGKQGLHSEHLGPLLAEMQYLQRAYPGQQW
;
A
#
# COMPACT_ATOMS: atom_id res chain seq x y z
N VAL A 1 -3.07 -2.18 -5.78
CA VAL A 1 -2.42 -3.47 -6.09
C VAL A 1 -2.11 -4.23 -4.81
N TRP A 2 -1.27 -3.71 -3.91
CA TRP A 2 -0.87 -4.42 -2.68
C TRP A 2 -2.05 -4.90 -1.82
N HIS A 3 -3.02 -4.02 -1.51
CA HIS A 3 -4.22 -4.45 -0.77
C HIS A 3 -5.03 -5.55 -1.46
N VAL A 4 -5.05 -5.58 -2.80
CA VAL A 4 -5.75 -6.63 -3.54
C VAL A 4 -5.03 -7.96 -3.37
N ALA A 5 -3.69 -7.98 -3.49
CA ALA A 5 -2.88 -9.17 -3.27
C ALA A 5 -2.99 -9.65 -1.80
N LEU A 6 -2.82 -8.73 -0.83
CA LEU A 6 -2.94 -9.03 0.60
C LEU A 6 -4.31 -9.60 0.95
N PHE A 7 -5.39 -8.85 0.68
CA PHE A 7 -6.73 -9.28 1.10
C PHE A 7 -7.23 -10.50 0.32
N SER A 8 -6.76 -10.74 -0.90
CA SER A 8 -7.08 -11.99 -1.61
C SER A 8 -6.54 -13.22 -0.89
N ARG A 9 -5.38 -13.11 -0.23
CA ARG A 9 -4.80 -14.19 0.59
C ARG A 9 -5.36 -14.21 2.01
N LEU A 10 -5.49 -13.03 2.64
CA LEU A 10 -5.91 -12.91 4.05
C LEU A 10 -7.36 -13.35 4.28
N VAL A 11 -8.20 -13.40 3.24
CA VAL A 11 -9.52 -14.06 3.30
C VAL A 11 -9.41 -15.55 3.69
N GLY A 12 -8.28 -16.19 3.40
CA GLY A 12 -7.98 -17.57 3.81
C GLY A 12 -7.35 -17.70 5.20
N SER A 13 -7.27 -16.62 5.99
CA SER A 13 -6.71 -16.66 7.34
C SER A 13 -7.48 -17.64 8.24
N ARG A 14 -6.74 -18.34 9.11
CA ARG A 14 -7.33 -19.17 10.18
C ARG A 14 -7.98 -18.34 11.28
N ASP A 15 -7.66 -17.06 11.38
CA ASP A 15 -8.39 -16.13 12.24
C ASP A 15 -9.68 -15.66 11.54
N ALA A 16 -10.82 -16.02 12.12
CA ALA A 16 -12.12 -15.74 11.53
C ALA A 16 -12.44 -14.24 11.44
N GLN A 17 -11.92 -13.41 12.35
CA GLN A 17 -12.15 -11.97 12.32
C GLN A 17 -11.34 -11.31 11.21
N LEU A 18 -10.05 -11.64 11.10
CA LEU A 18 -9.20 -11.15 10.01
C LEU A 18 -9.72 -11.59 8.64
N ALA A 19 -10.13 -12.85 8.50
CA ALA A 19 -10.72 -13.35 7.26
C ALA A 19 -12.00 -12.59 6.88
N ALA A 20 -12.88 -12.33 7.85
CA ALA A 20 -14.13 -11.60 7.63
C ALA A 20 -13.88 -10.13 7.24
N ILE A 21 -12.93 -9.45 7.89
CA ILE A 21 -12.53 -8.07 7.56
C ILE A 21 -11.95 -8.04 6.15
N ALA A 22 -11.02 -8.95 5.83
CA ALA A 22 -10.40 -9.05 4.51
C ALA A 22 -11.44 -9.31 3.41
N ALA A 23 -12.45 -10.15 3.66
CA ALA A 23 -13.50 -10.45 2.69
C ALA A 23 -14.36 -9.22 2.34
N ARG A 24 -14.61 -8.34 3.32
CA ARG A 24 -15.28 -7.06 3.09
C ARG A 24 -14.37 -6.08 2.35
N ALA A 25 -13.16 -5.87 2.87
CA ALA A 25 -12.19 -4.93 2.31
C ALA A 25 -11.80 -5.28 0.86
N LEU A 26 -11.68 -6.57 0.52
CA LEU A 26 -11.31 -7.03 -0.82
C LEU A 26 -12.24 -6.49 -1.91
N LYS A 27 -13.54 -6.37 -1.62
CA LYS A 27 -14.51 -5.81 -2.56
C LYS A 27 -14.17 -4.35 -2.85
N GLU A 28 -13.92 -3.57 -1.82
CA GLU A 28 -13.61 -2.13 -1.91
C GLU A 28 -12.28 -1.87 -2.60
N VAL A 29 -11.22 -2.61 -2.22
CA VAL A 29 -9.88 -2.34 -2.75
C VAL A 29 -9.74 -2.71 -4.23
N ARG A 30 -10.60 -3.59 -4.76
CA ARG A 30 -10.72 -3.81 -6.22
C ARG A 30 -11.26 -2.56 -6.93
N TYR A 31 -12.18 -1.82 -6.33
CA TYR A 31 -12.62 -0.53 -6.87
C TYR A 31 -11.50 0.52 -6.76
N HIS A 32 -10.80 0.58 -5.63
CA HIS A 32 -9.66 1.50 -5.46
C HIS A 32 -8.58 1.25 -6.51
N GLN A 33 -8.22 -0.03 -6.76
CA GLN A 33 -7.24 -0.38 -7.79
C GLN A 33 -7.71 0.02 -9.19
N ARG A 34 -8.98 -0.23 -9.53
CA ARG A 34 -9.54 0.14 -10.84
C ARG A 34 -9.49 1.65 -11.06
N PHE A 35 -9.87 2.41 -10.03
CA PHE A 35 -9.84 3.87 -10.07
C PHE A 35 -8.40 4.39 -10.22
N SER A 36 -7.48 3.94 -9.37
CA SER A 36 -6.10 4.43 -9.37
C SER A 36 -5.34 4.04 -10.64
N ARG A 37 -5.52 2.80 -11.13
CA ARG A 37 -4.97 2.37 -12.42
C ARG A 37 -5.54 3.18 -13.59
N GLY A 38 -6.85 3.41 -13.62
CA GLY A 38 -7.46 4.22 -14.67
C GLY A 38 -6.94 5.67 -14.69
N TRP A 39 -6.59 6.24 -13.53
CA TRP A 39 -5.92 7.56 -13.48
C TRP A 39 -4.45 7.52 -13.86
N LEU A 40 -3.72 6.46 -13.48
CA LEU A 40 -2.34 6.24 -13.91
C LEU A 40 -2.26 6.24 -15.44
N GLU A 41 -3.10 5.44 -16.10
CA GLU A 41 -3.15 5.31 -17.56
C GLU A 41 -3.56 6.63 -18.24
N ARG A 42 -4.60 7.30 -17.73
CA ARG A 42 -5.06 8.61 -18.27
C ARG A 42 -4.01 9.70 -18.16
N LEU A 43 -3.25 9.74 -17.07
CA LEU A 43 -2.22 10.76 -16.87
C LEU A 43 -0.94 10.42 -17.63
N GLY A 44 -0.52 9.15 -17.59
CA GLY A 44 0.67 8.65 -18.28
C GLY A 44 0.58 8.77 -19.81
N ASN A 45 -0.53 8.33 -20.40
CA ASN A 45 -0.79 8.43 -21.85
C ASN A 45 -1.59 9.69 -22.24
N GLY A 46 -1.64 10.69 -21.36
CA GLY A 46 -2.41 11.91 -21.59
C GLY A 46 -1.64 12.92 -22.45
N THR A 47 -1.26 14.03 -21.84
CA THR A 47 -0.41 15.06 -22.44
C THR A 47 1.05 14.88 -22.00
N ALA A 48 2.00 15.51 -22.69
CA ALA A 48 3.40 15.52 -22.26
C ALA A 48 3.56 16.01 -20.81
N LEU A 49 2.80 17.04 -20.40
CA LEU A 49 2.83 17.56 -19.04
C LEU A 49 2.28 16.55 -18.01
N SER A 50 1.15 15.89 -18.30
CA SER A 50 0.58 14.92 -17.38
C SER A 50 1.45 13.66 -17.27
N ALA A 51 2.05 13.21 -18.38
CA ALA A 51 2.96 12.08 -18.42
C ALA A 51 4.20 12.36 -17.57
N GLN A 52 4.82 13.53 -17.74
CA GLN A 52 5.97 13.96 -16.94
C GLN A 52 5.64 14.01 -15.45
N ARG A 53 4.47 14.56 -15.08
CA ARG A 53 4.03 14.62 -13.68
C ARG A 53 3.77 13.24 -13.09
N MET A 54 3.17 12.33 -13.87
CA MET A 54 2.88 10.98 -13.43
C MET A 54 4.18 10.18 -13.24
N GLN A 55 5.13 10.29 -14.16
CA GLN A 55 6.47 9.69 -14.00
C GLN A 55 7.15 10.22 -12.74
N SER A 56 7.20 11.55 -12.57
CA SER A 56 7.83 12.16 -11.39
C SER A 56 7.18 11.71 -10.08
N ALA A 57 5.85 11.54 -10.04
CA ALA A 57 5.17 11.02 -8.86
C ALA A 57 5.53 9.55 -8.58
N VAL A 58 5.67 8.71 -9.61
CA VAL A 58 6.15 7.32 -9.48
C VAL A 58 7.57 7.29 -8.94
N ASP A 59 8.49 8.02 -9.57
CA ASP A 59 9.90 8.09 -9.17
C ASP A 59 10.03 8.56 -7.71
N ASN A 60 9.30 9.63 -7.34
CA ASN A 60 9.35 10.22 -6.01
C ASN A 60 8.81 9.30 -4.90
N LEU A 61 7.94 8.34 -5.22
CA LEU A 61 7.34 7.43 -4.23
C LEU A 61 8.00 6.05 -4.21
N TRP A 62 8.77 5.70 -5.26
CA TRP A 62 9.29 4.36 -5.46
C TRP A 62 10.12 3.83 -4.28
N ARG A 63 10.95 4.70 -3.68
CA ARG A 63 11.83 4.33 -2.55
C ARG A 63 11.11 3.73 -1.34
N PHE A 64 9.81 4.00 -1.17
CA PHE A 64 9.00 3.48 -0.06
C PHE A 64 8.35 2.12 -0.36
N THR A 65 8.38 1.66 -1.61
CA THR A 65 7.72 0.40 -2.00
C THR A 65 8.40 -0.84 -1.42
N GLY A 66 9.65 -0.72 -0.94
CA GLY A 66 10.39 -1.82 -0.32
C GLY A 66 9.75 -2.30 0.99
N GLU A 67 9.23 -1.39 1.82
CA GLU A 67 8.58 -1.73 3.08
C GLU A 67 7.33 -2.60 2.89
N LEU A 68 6.68 -2.54 1.72
CA LEU A 68 5.50 -3.37 1.40
C LEU A 68 5.77 -4.88 1.44
N PHE A 69 7.05 -5.30 1.35
CA PHE A 69 7.46 -6.70 1.30
C PHE A 69 8.43 -7.08 2.41
N GLN A 70 8.65 -6.18 3.38
CA GLN A 70 9.50 -6.46 4.53
C GLN A 70 8.71 -7.23 5.59
N ALA A 71 9.06 -8.50 5.75
CA ALA A 71 8.56 -9.33 6.84
C ALA A 71 9.34 -9.06 8.13
N ASP A 72 8.61 -8.84 9.24
CA ASP A 72 9.19 -8.92 10.59
C ASP A 72 8.94 -10.28 11.25
N GLU A 73 9.52 -10.49 12.43
CA GLU A 73 9.40 -11.76 13.17
C GLU A 73 7.94 -12.13 13.46
N LEU A 74 7.11 -11.15 13.80
CA LEU A 74 5.69 -11.36 14.12
C LEU A 74 4.91 -11.84 12.89
N GLU A 75 5.11 -11.21 11.74
CA GLU A 75 4.47 -11.63 10.49
C GLU A 75 4.92 -13.01 10.04
N ILE A 76 6.21 -13.34 10.19
CA ILE A 76 6.73 -14.67 9.87
C ILE A 76 6.09 -15.73 10.77
N GLU A 77 6.04 -15.47 12.07
CA GLU A 77 5.43 -16.37 13.05
C GLU A 77 3.94 -16.60 12.76
N LEU A 78 3.17 -15.51 12.58
CA LEU A 78 1.74 -15.61 12.32
C LEU A 78 1.42 -16.20 10.95
N SER A 79 2.27 -15.97 9.94
CA SER A 79 2.16 -16.62 8.62
C SER A 79 2.34 -18.13 8.74
N ALA A 80 3.36 -18.59 9.50
CA ALA A 80 3.59 -20.02 9.76
C ALA A 80 2.41 -20.70 10.48
N GLN A 81 1.64 -19.94 11.27
CA GLN A 81 0.43 -20.42 11.93
C GLN A 81 -0.82 -20.39 11.01
N GLY A 82 -0.72 -19.80 9.81
CA GLY A 82 -1.82 -19.61 8.86
C GLY A 82 -2.75 -18.43 9.22
N ILE A 83 -2.28 -17.47 10.02
CA ILE A 83 -3.06 -16.32 10.50
C ILE A 83 -2.77 -15.08 9.65
N ALA A 84 -1.49 -14.70 9.52
CA ALA A 84 -1.06 -13.57 8.70
C ALA A 84 -0.67 -14.05 7.29
N VAL A 85 -0.34 -13.09 6.43
CA VAL A 85 0.29 -13.34 5.13
C VAL A 85 1.72 -12.83 5.21
N ASP A 86 2.69 -13.65 4.83
CA ASP A 86 4.08 -13.20 4.69
C ASP A 86 4.19 -12.14 3.57
N PRO A 87 4.55 -10.87 3.89
CA PRO A 87 4.60 -9.82 2.88
C PRO A 87 5.57 -10.10 1.73
N ARG A 88 6.61 -10.91 1.95
CA ARG A 88 7.60 -11.27 0.91
C ARG A 88 6.94 -12.01 -0.24
N GLU A 89 5.93 -12.83 0.05
CA GLU A 89 5.23 -13.62 -0.96
C GLU A 89 4.29 -12.79 -1.85
N LEU A 90 4.01 -11.54 -1.45
CA LEU A 90 3.18 -10.61 -2.22
C LEU A 90 3.95 -9.88 -3.32
N GLN A 91 5.29 -9.92 -3.27
CA GLN A 91 6.15 -9.12 -4.14
C GLN A 91 5.96 -9.43 -5.62
N ALA A 92 5.96 -10.71 -6.00
CA ALA A 92 5.86 -11.11 -7.40
C ALA A 92 4.51 -10.68 -8.02
N GLU A 93 3.40 -10.90 -7.32
CA GLU A 93 2.07 -10.49 -7.77
C GLU A 93 1.97 -8.96 -7.90
N TRP A 94 2.49 -8.24 -6.90
CA TRP A 94 2.48 -6.78 -6.92
C TRP A 94 3.33 -6.21 -8.06
N GLN A 95 4.55 -6.73 -8.24
CA GLN A 95 5.47 -6.28 -9.29
C GLN A 95 4.85 -6.51 -10.66
N ASN A 96 4.33 -7.70 -10.94
CA ASN A 96 3.68 -7.99 -12.21
C ASN A 96 2.55 -7.00 -12.50
N ALA A 97 1.67 -6.74 -11.53
CA ALA A 97 0.55 -5.84 -11.72
C ALA A 97 0.97 -4.36 -11.85
N VAL A 98 1.95 -3.89 -11.08
CA VAL A 98 2.42 -2.49 -11.13
C VAL A 98 3.26 -2.24 -12.38
N HIS A 99 4.18 -3.15 -12.73
CA HIS A 99 5.00 -3.02 -13.93
C HIS A 99 4.12 -3.02 -15.19
N THR A 100 3.14 -3.92 -15.27
CA THR A 100 2.17 -3.92 -16.37
C THR A 100 1.42 -2.59 -16.44
N ALA A 101 0.93 -2.07 -15.31
CA ALA A 101 0.20 -0.81 -15.29
C ALA A 101 1.06 0.41 -15.66
N LEU A 102 2.34 0.42 -15.30
CA LEU A 102 3.28 1.48 -15.71
C LEU A 102 3.55 1.42 -17.21
N ILE A 103 3.81 0.22 -17.74
CA ILE A 103 4.04 0.00 -19.18
C ILE A 103 2.80 0.39 -19.98
N ASP A 104 1.62 -0.05 -19.57
CA ASP A 104 0.34 0.29 -20.21
C ASP A 104 0.09 1.80 -20.21
N ALA A 105 0.56 2.51 -19.18
CA ALA A 105 0.49 3.96 -19.05
C ALA A 105 1.61 4.71 -19.80
N GLY A 106 2.48 4.03 -20.55
CA GLY A 106 3.60 4.64 -21.27
C GLY A 106 4.70 5.18 -20.36
N LEU A 107 4.76 4.72 -19.10
CA LEU A 107 5.70 5.14 -18.07
C LEU A 107 6.84 4.13 -17.91
N GLN A 108 7.93 4.59 -17.31
CA GLN A 108 9.10 3.78 -17.02
C GLN A 108 9.04 3.23 -15.59
N ILE A 109 9.53 2.01 -15.42
CA ILE A 109 9.75 1.42 -14.09
C ILE A 109 11.02 2.06 -13.52
N PRO A 110 10.97 2.66 -12.31
CA PRO A 110 12.15 3.24 -11.71
C PRO A 110 13.25 2.19 -11.48
N GLN A 111 14.49 2.52 -11.83
CA GLN A 111 15.66 1.63 -11.65
C GLN A 111 16.23 1.67 -10.23
N GLU A 112 15.92 2.72 -9.48
CA GLU A 112 16.35 2.86 -8.09
C GLU A 112 15.76 1.73 -7.25
N ALA A 113 16.62 1.01 -6.53
CA ALA A 113 16.16 0.00 -5.59
C ALA A 113 15.41 0.68 -4.45
N ALA A 114 14.21 0.20 -4.12
CA ALA A 114 13.47 0.73 -2.97
C ALA A 114 14.17 0.36 -1.66
N PHE A 115 14.46 1.36 -0.82
CA PHE A 115 15.35 1.19 0.34
C PHE A 115 14.79 1.76 1.65
N ARG A 116 13.67 2.49 1.62
CA ARG A 116 13.09 3.11 2.83
C ARG A 116 12.15 2.13 3.53
N SER A 117 12.33 2.01 4.84
CA SER A 117 11.46 1.29 5.77
C SER A 117 11.56 1.90 7.17
N GLY A 118 10.75 1.41 8.10
CA GLY A 118 10.75 1.80 9.51
C GLY A 118 9.37 2.15 10.06
N GLY A 119 8.37 2.37 9.20
CA GLY A 119 7.01 2.72 9.59
C GLY A 119 6.37 1.68 10.51
N LYS A 120 6.62 0.39 10.27
CA LYS A 120 6.13 -0.70 11.15
C LYS A 120 6.77 -0.71 12.55
N GLN A 121 7.92 -0.05 12.71
CA GLN A 121 8.69 0.02 13.95
C GLN A 121 8.49 1.37 14.67
N GLY A 122 7.56 2.20 14.22
CA GLY A 122 7.34 3.55 14.76
C GLY A 122 8.36 4.59 14.29
N LEU A 123 9.22 4.23 13.33
CA LEU A 123 10.25 5.11 12.75
C LEU A 123 9.71 5.77 11.48
N HIS A 124 8.90 6.81 11.66
CA HIS A 124 8.18 7.47 10.57
C HIS A 124 8.97 8.61 9.92
N SER A 125 8.55 8.99 8.71
CA SER A 125 8.94 10.28 8.13
C SER A 125 8.42 11.45 8.99
N GLU A 126 9.01 12.63 8.78
CA GLU A 126 8.55 13.89 9.39
C GLU A 126 7.09 14.25 9.10
N HIS A 127 6.47 13.60 8.11
CA HIS A 127 5.07 13.84 7.75
C HIS A 127 4.07 13.32 8.79
N LEU A 128 4.37 12.25 9.54
CA LEU A 128 3.35 11.64 10.42
C LEU A 128 3.02 12.52 11.64
N GLY A 129 4.03 13.20 12.22
CA GLY A 129 3.83 14.04 13.41
C GLY A 129 2.74 15.10 13.22
N PRO A 130 2.84 15.96 12.18
CA PRO A 130 1.80 16.93 11.86
C PRO A 130 0.43 16.31 11.54
N LEU A 131 0.40 15.19 10.80
CA LEU A 131 -0.87 14.49 10.50
C LEU A 131 -1.59 14.04 11.78
N LEU A 132 -0.85 13.49 12.75
CA LEU A 132 -1.43 13.09 14.03
C LEU A 132 -1.85 14.29 14.87
N ALA A 133 -1.09 15.38 14.84
CA ALA A 133 -1.47 16.60 15.54
C ALA A 133 -2.81 17.16 15.05
N GLU A 134 -3.02 17.18 13.74
CA GLU A 134 -4.30 17.59 13.14
C GLU A 134 -5.42 16.58 13.43
N MET A 135 -5.19 15.30 13.13
CA MET A 135 -6.19 14.23 13.30
C MET A 135 -6.69 14.11 14.75
N GLN A 136 -5.80 14.29 15.72
CA GLN A 136 -6.10 14.03 17.13
C GLN A 136 -6.50 15.29 17.91
N TYR A 137 -6.56 16.47 17.27
CA TYR A 137 -6.78 17.73 17.98
C TYR A 137 -8.01 17.68 18.89
N LEU A 138 -9.18 17.35 18.34
CA LEU A 138 -10.44 17.32 19.09
C LEU A 138 -10.40 16.31 20.25
N GLN A 139 -9.86 15.10 19.98
CA GLN A 139 -9.76 14.03 20.97
C GLN A 139 -8.76 14.35 22.09
N ARG A 140 -7.68 15.08 21.80
CA ARG A 140 -6.70 15.52 22.82
C ARG A 140 -7.20 16.71 23.62
N ALA A 141 -7.95 17.62 23.01
CA ALA A 141 -8.54 18.77 23.69
C ALA A 141 -9.68 18.35 24.64
N TYR A 142 -10.46 17.33 24.26
CA TYR A 142 -11.62 16.86 25.02
C TYR A 142 -11.60 15.33 25.20
N PRO A 143 -10.66 14.79 26.00
CA PRO A 143 -10.51 13.36 26.18
C PRO A 143 -11.68 12.74 26.97
N GLY A 144 -12.06 11.50 26.64
CA GLY A 144 -13.08 10.73 27.37
C GLY A 144 -14.53 11.06 27.01
N GLN A 145 -14.76 11.95 26.05
CA GLN A 145 -16.10 12.27 25.55
C GLN A 145 -16.65 11.19 24.61
N GLN A 146 -17.97 11.16 24.46
CA GLN A 146 -18.67 10.28 23.51
C GLN A 146 -19.05 11.08 22.26
N TRP A 147 -18.83 10.50 21.08
CA TRP A 147 -19.08 11.08 19.75
C TRP A 147 -19.75 10.05 18.85
#